data_AF-A0A3B8WLA7-F1
#
_entry.id   AF-A0A3B8WLA7-F1
#
_cell.length_a   1.000
_cell.length_b   1.000
_cell.length_c   1.000
_cell.angle_alpha   90.00
_cell.angle_beta   90.00
_cell.angle_gamma   90.00
#
_symmetry.space_group_name_H-M   'P 1'
#
loop_
_entity.id
_entity.type
_entity.pdbx_description
1 polymer ?
#
loop_
_entity_poly.entity_id
_entity_poly.type
_entity_poly.pdbx_seq_one_letter_code
_entity_poly.pdbx_strand_id
1 'polypeptide(L)'
;MEQLEGGEQQSAPVWAIFSDLMAALVGILALILVWVIGIQLELSQSLAEEIEKREAEEQRRMALEQALEDPLTKGLVTFRDGRIGISGNVLFELNSDQLQAEGEEVLESLIRPLQAYLEQHDELLMVSGFTDDLPMHPGNRYQDNWGLSAQRALTVTRTLT
;
A
#
# COMPACT_ATOMS: atom_id res chain seq x y z
N MET A 1 10.69 100.39 -20.63
CA MET A 1 10.24 99.14 -21.28
C MET A 1 11.17 98.07 -20.77
N GLU A 2 10.81 97.50 -19.61
CA GLU A 2 10.24 96.13 -19.47
C GLU A 2 11.41 95.16 -19.27
N GLN A 3 11.74 94.78 -18.02
CA GLN A 3 11.15 93.64 -17.30
C GLN A 3 10.92 92.45 -18.26
N LEU A 4 11.58 91.31 -18.10
CA LEU A 4 11.27 90.38 -17.03
C LEU A 4 12.47 89.46 -16.71
N GLU A 5 12.75 89.36 -15.42
CA GLU A 5 13.37 88.20 -14.78
C GLU A 5 12.52 86.95 -15.05
N GLY A 6 13.17 85.80 -15.18
CA GLY A 6 12.48 84.52 -15.22
C GLY A 6 13.48 83.40 -15.39
N GLY A 7 14.10 82.97 -14.28
CA GLY A 7 14.96 81.81 -14.27
C GLY A 7 14.18 80.59 -14.77
N GLU A 8 14.67 79.96 -15.83
CA GLU A 8 14.26 78.61 -16.18
C GLU A 8 14.81 77.67 -15.11
N GLN A 9 14.04 77.50 -14.03
CA GLN A 9 14.15 76.32 -13.20
C GLN A 9 13.85 75.13 -14.12
N GLN A 10 14.91 74.46 -14.58
CA GLN A 10 14.87 73.14 -15.21
C GLN A 10 14.27 72.16 -14.20
N SER A 11 12.94 72.20 -14.11
CA SER A 11 12.15 71.18 -13.45
C SER A 11 12.19 69.98 -14.38
N ALA A 12 12.90 68.93 -13.97
CA ALA A 12 12.92 67.67 -14.71
C ALA A 12 11.48 67.29 -15.10
N PRO A 13 11.22 66.89 -16.36
CA PRO A 13 9.88 66.61 -16.81
C PRO A 13 9.30 65.52 -15.92
N VAL A 14 8.22 65.84 -15.21
CA VAL A 14 7.54 64.96 -14.23
C VAL A 14 7.27 63.57 -14.82
N TRP A 15 7.00 63.52 -16.13
CA TRP A 15 6.82 62.28 -16.91
C TRP A 15 7.99 61.29 -16.82
N ALA A 16 9.23 61.76 -16.71
CA ALA A 16 10.41 60.90 -16.59
C ALA A 16 10.44 60.11 -15.26
N ILE A 17 10.02 60.75 -14.16
CA ILE A 17 9.95 60.12 -12.84
C ILE A 17 8.83 59.09 -12.80
N PHE A 18 7.69 59.40 -13.44
CA PHE A 18 6.59 58.44 -13.61
C PHE A 18 7.01 57.23 -14.46
N SER A 19 7.75 57.43 -15.56
CA SER A 19 8.22 56.31 -16.39
C SER A 19 9.22 55.42 -15.65
N ASP A 20 10.11 56.00 -14.83
CA ASP A 20 11.10 55.25 -14.05
C ASP A 20 10.42 54.43 -12.94
N LEU A 21 9.46 55.03 -12.22
CA LEU A 21 8.66 54.33 -11.21
C LEU A 21 7.85 53.18 -11.82
N MET A 22 7.21 53.40 -12.97
CA MET A 22 6.44 52.37 -13.66
C MET A 22 7.35 51.24 -14.18
N ALA A 23 8.54 51.55 -14.70
CA ALA A 23 9.52 50.56 -15.13
C ALA A 23 10.01 49.70 -13.96
N ALA A 24 10.30 50.32 -12.81
CA ALA A 24 10.66 49.60 -11.59
C ALA A 24 9.54 48.66 -11.10
N LEU A 25 8.29 49.12 -11.14
CA LEU A 25 7.13 48.34 -10.72
C LEU A 25 6.88 47.13 -11.64
N VAL A 26 7.00 47.32 -12.95
CA VAL A 26 6.93 46.23 -13.94
C VAL A 26 8.09 45.24 -13.75
N GLY A 27 9.30 45.72 -13.46
CA GLY A 27 10.45 44.87 -13.17
C GLY A 27 10.25 43.99 -11.94
N ILE A 28 9.75 44.57 -10.84
CA ILE A 28 9.43 43.83 -9.61
C ILE A 28 8.32 42.80 -9.88
N LEU A 29 7.28 43.18 -10.62
CA LEU A 29 6.20 42.26 -11.01
C LEU A 29 6.75 41.08 -11.82
N ALA A 30 7.62 41.34 -12.80
CA ALA A 30 8.23 40.29 -13.62
C ALA A 30 9.09 39.33 -12.77
N LEU A 31 9.86 39.84 -11.81
CA LEU A 31 10.65 39.01 -10.89
C LEU A 31 9.77 38.14 -10.00
N ILE A 32 8.67 38.69 -9.47
CA ILE A 32 7.70 37.92 -8.68
C ILE A 32 7.05 36.83 -9.54
N LEU A 33 6.69 37.13 -10.79
CA LEU A 33 6.10 36.14 -11.69
C LEU A 33 7.07 35.00 -12.01
N VAL A 34 8.34 35.30 -12.32
CA VAL A 34 9.37 34.28 -12.55
C VAL A 34 9.59 33.43 -11.31
N TRP A 35 9.61 34.05 -10.12
CA TRP A 35 9.75 33.34 -8.85
C TRP A 35 8.56 32.41 -8.56
N VAL A 36 7.33 32.88 -8.76
CA VAL A 36 6.10 32.07 -8.60
C VAL A 36 6.04 30.90 -9.59
N ILE A 37 6.45 31.13 -10.84
CA ILE A 37 6.52 30.07 -11.86
C ILE A 37 7.57 29.02 -11.47
N GLY A 38 8.71 29.45 -10.91
CA GLY A 38 9.74 28.54 -10.39
C GLY A 38 9.22 27.62 -9.28
N ILE A 39 8.47 28.17 -8.32
CA ILE A 39 7.89 27.40 -7.20
C ILE A 39 6.82 26.41 -7.69
N GLN A 40 6.00 26.79 -8.68
CA GLN A 40 4.94 25.92 -9.22
C GLN A 40 5.48 24.65 -9.90
N LEU A 41 6.71 24.69 -10.42
CA LEU A 41 7.36 23.54 -11.07
C LEU A 41 7.85 22.48 -10.07
N GLU A 42 8.18 22.89 -8.84
CA GLU A 42 8.66 21.98 -7.80
C GLU A 42 7.51 21.11 -7.24
N LEU A 43 6.29 21.67 -7.18
CA LEU A 43 5.08 20.97 -6.75
C LEU A 43 4.57 19.93 -7.76
N SER A 44 4.75 20.15 -9.06
CA SER A 44 4.28 19.20 -10.08
C SER A 44 5.15 17.94 -10.16
N GLN A 45 6.45 18.07 -9.86
CA GLN A 45 7.37 16.93 -9.78
C GLN A 45 7.08 16.05 -8.56
N SER A 46 6.84 16.65 -7.38
CA SER A 46 6.55 15.87 -6.17
C SER A 46 5.22 15.11 -6.28
N LEU A 47 4.23 15.67 -6.97
CA LEU A 47 2.94 15.00 -7.19
C LEU A 47 3.06 13.83 -8.18
N ALA A 48 3.87 13.96 -9.22
CA ALA A 48 4.09 12.91 -10.21
C ALA A 48 4.81 11.69 -9.59
N GLU A 49 5.82 11.92 -8.76
CA GLU A 49 6.54 10.84 -8.06
C GLU A 49 5.63 10.06 -7.07
N GLU A 50 4.69 10.75 -6.43
CA GLU A 50 3.78 10.13 -5.47
C GLU A 50 2.66 9.33 -6.16
N ILE A 51 2.23 9.76 -7.35
CA ILE A 51 1.32 9.00 -8.22
C ILE A 51 2.01 7.74 -8.74
N GLU A 52 3.25 7.85 -9.25
CA GLU A 52 3.99 6.70 -9.80
C GLU A 52 4.24 5.61 -8.73
N LYS A 53 4.54 6.01 -7.48
CA LYS A 53 4.68 5.07 -6.36
C LYS A 53 3.36 4.36 -6.02
N ARG A 54 2.24 5.09 -6.02
CA ARG A 54 0.92 4.50 -5.75
C ARG A 54 0.46 3.57 -6.87
N GLU A 55 0.68 3.95 -8.12
CA GLU A 55 0.37 3.10 -9.28
C GLU A 55 1.20 1.81 -9.26
N ALA A 56 2.47 1.87 -8.86
CA ALA A 56 3.31 0.68 -8.70
C ALA A 56 2.83 -0.25 -7.55
N GLU A 57 2.33 0.31 -6.45
CA GLU A 57 1.71 -0.49 -5.38
C GLU A 57 0.37 -1.11 -5.82
N GLU A 58 -0.47 -0.37 -6.55
CA GLU A 58 -1.72 -0.90 -7.07
C GLU A 58 -1.51 -1.97 -8.13
N GLN A 59 -0.54 -1.79 -9.04
CA GLN A 59 -0.16 -2.82 -10.00
C GLN A 59 0.36 -4.10 -9.33
N ARG A 60 1.11 -3.96 -8.21
CA ARG A 60 1.50 -5.13 -7.38
C ARG A 60 0.30 -5.83 -6.76
N ARG A 61 -0.71 -5.08 -6.31
CA ARG A 61 -1.96 -5.65 -5.79
C ARG A 61 -2.75 -6.38 -6.87
N MET A 62 -2.90 -5.79 -8.05
CA MET A 62 -3.62 -6.40 -9.17
C MET A 62 -2.91 -7.65 -9.70
N ALA A 63 -1.57 -7.62 -9.83
CA ALA A 63 -0.81 -8.80 -10.26
C ALA A 63 -0.89 -9.94 -9.24
N LEU A 64 -0.94 -9.62 -7.95
CA LEU A 64 -1.12 -10.60 -6.88
C LEU A 64 -2.55 -11.16 -6.87
N GLU A 65 -3.58 -10.30 -7.00
CA GLU A 65 -4.98 -10.72 -7.12
C GLU A 65 -5.17 -11.64 -8.33
N GLN A 66 -4.61 -11.28 -9.49
CA GLN A 66 -4.77 -12.05 -10.72
C GLN A 66 -3.96 -13.35 -10.75
N ALA A 67 -2.87 -13.44 -9.97
CA ALA A 67 -2.13 -14.69 -9.77
C ALA A 67 -2.78 -15.61 -8.71
N LEU A 68 -3.64 -15.06 -7.84
CA LEU A 68 -4.37 -15.79 -6.79
C LEU A 68 -5.85 -16.02 -7.11
N GLU A 69 -6.33 -15.67 -8.31
CA GLU A 69 -7.73 -15.82 -8.71
C GLU A 69 -8.15 -17.27 -8.99
N ASP A 70 -7.21 -18.21 -9.19
CA ASP A 70 -7.56 -19.60 -9.50
C ASP A 70 -7.98 -20.49 -8.30
N PRO A 71 -7.61 -20.23 -7.02
CA PRO A 71 -8.16 -21.00 -5.88
C PRO A 71 -9.24 -20.30 -5.05
N LEU A 72 -9.49 -18.99 -5.21
CA LEU A 72 -10.37 -18.22 -4.30
C LEU A 72 -11.88 -18.52 -4.43
N THR A 73 -12.28 -19.39 -5.36
CA THR A 73 -13.67 -19.62 -5.80
C THR A 73 -14.60 -20.29 -4.78
N LYS A 74 -14.22 -20.45 -3.50
CA LYS A 74 -15.14 -21.04 -2.49
C LYS A 74 -15.32 -20.24 -1.19
N GLY A 75 -14.66 -19.09 -1.01
CA GLY A 75 -14.77 -18.34 0.26
C GLY A 75 -14.28 -19.11 1.50
N LEU A 76 -13.54 -20.20 1.28
CA LEU A 76 -12.99 -21.09 2.31
C LEU A 76 -11.58 -20.68 2.74
N VAL A 77 -10.90 -19.91 1.88
CA VAL A 77 -9.54 -19.43 2.07
C VAL A 77 -9.56 -17.92 2.03
N THR A 78 -9.02 -17.29 3.06
CA THR A 78 -8.88 -15.85 3.20
C THR A 78 -7.41 -15.50 3.08
N PHE A 79 -7.09 -14.49 2.28
CA PHE A 79 -5.73 -13.94 2.19
C PHE A 79 -5.74 -12.53 2.76
N ARG A 80 -4.94 -12.30 3.81
CA ARG A 80 -4.83 -10.98 4.43
C ARG A 80 -3.43 -10.78 4.99
N ASP A 81 -2.77 -9.70 4.58
CA ASP A 81 -1.47 -9.27 5.12
C ASP A 81 -0.40 -10.39 5.09
N GLY A 82 -0.35 -11.18 4.00
CA GLY A 82 0.57 -12.32 3.86
C GLY A 82 0.17 -13.57 4.65
N ARG A 83 -1.02 -13.60 5.25
CA ARG A 83 -1.56 -14.76 5.98
C ARG A 83 -2.66 -15.44 5.20
N ILE A 84 -2.60 -16.76 5.15
CA ILE A 84 -3.61 -17.63 4.57
C ILE A 84 -4.46 -18.20 5.71
N GLY A 85 -5.72 -17.78 5.81
CA GLY A 85 -6.67 -18.30 6.78
C GLY A 85 -7.62 -19.29 6.12
N ILE A 86 -7.61 -20.54 6.58
CA ILE A 86 -8.51 -21.60 6.09
C ILE A 86 -9.49 -21.97 7.19
N SER A 87 -10.77 -22.07 6.86
CA SER A 87 -11.80 -22.44 7.83
C SER A 87 -11.57 -23.87 8.36
N GLY A 88 -11.48 -24.00 9.69
CA GLY A 88 -11.14 -25.28 10.34
C GLY A 88 -12.15 -26.40 10.10
N ASN A 89 -13.41 -26.08 9.85
CA ASN A 89 -14.48 -27.03 9.51
C ASN A 89 -14.34 -27.66 8.12
N VAL A 90 -13.55 -27.04 7.23
CA VAL A 90 -13.21 -27.62 5.92
C VAL A 90 -12.02 -28.54 6.07
N LEU A 91 -11.01 -28.13 6.82
CA LEU A 91 -9.81 -28.94 6.99
C LEU A 91 -10.05 -30.15 7.88
N PHE A 92 -10.82 -30.02 8.96
CA PHE A 92 -10.95 -31.03 9.99
C PHE A 92 -12.40 -31.24 10.40
N GLU A 93 -12.75 -32.49 10.69
CA GLU A 93 -14.01 -32.78 11.38
C GLU A 93 -14.02 -32.19 12.80
N LEU A 94 -15.21 -32.09 13.39
CA LEU A 94 -15.38 -31.61 14.76
C LEU A 94 -14.54 -32.46 15.73
N ASN A 95 -13.70 -31.82 16.54
CA ASN A 95 -12.80 -32.48 17.49
C ASN A 95 -11.76 -33.44 16.88
N SER A 96 -11.56 -33.41 15.56
CA SER A 96 -10.59 -34.25 14.86
C SER A 96 -9.33 -33.48 14.47
N ASP A 97 -8.18 -34.16 14.46
CA ASP A 97 -6.93 -33.71 13.86
C ASP A 97 -6.64 -34.38 12.50
N GLN A 98 -7.59 -35.17 12.01
CA GLN A 98 -7.51 -35.82 10.70
C GLN A 98 -8.10 -34.91 9.63
N LEU A 99 -7.37 -34.77 8.52
CA LEU A 99 -7.82 -33.99 7.39
C LEU A 99 -9.01 -34.68 6.71
N GLN A 100 -10.00 -33.87 6.32
CA GLN A 100 -11.05 -34.30 5.41
C GLN A 100 -10.50 -34.32 3.98
N ALA A 101 -11.11 -35.11 3.09
CA ALA A 101 -10.68 -35.23 1.70
C ALA A 101 -10.70 -33.86 0.98
N GLU A 102 -11.75 -33.07 1.21
CA GLU A 102 -11.88 -31.73 0.65
C GLU A 102 -10.81 -30.76 1.19
N GLY A 103 -10.44 -30.93 2.46
CA GLY A 103 -9.38 -30.14 3.09
C GLY A 103 -8.00 -30.47 2.54
N GLU A 104 -7.74 -31.76 2.28
CA GLU A 104 -6.50 -32.24 1.67
C GLU A 104 -6.34 -31.71 0.25
N GLU A 105 -7.38 -31.77 -0.59
CA GLU A 105 -7.36 -31.20 -1.95
C GLU A 105 -7.03 -29.70 -1.95
N VAL A 106 -7.58 -28.94 -0.99
CA VAL A 106 -7.29 -27.51 -0.84
C VAL A 106 -5.82 -27.30 -0.49
N LEU A 107 -5.29 -28.05 0.48
CA LEU A 107 -3.88 -27.93 0.87
C LEU A 107 -2.95 -28.31 -0.29
N GLU A 108 -3.23 -29.38 -1.02
CA GLU A 108 -2.46 -29.80 -2.20
C GLU A 108 -2.42 -28.72 -3.28
N SER A 109 -3.53 -28.03 -3.52
CA SER A 109 -3.59 -26.93 -4.49
C SER A 109 -2.67 -25.75 -4.12
N LEU A 110 -2.40 -25.57 -2.82
CA LEU A 110 -1.57 -24.48 -2.30
C LEU A 110 -0.08 -24.82 -2.30
N ILE A 111 0.32 -26.09 -2.37
CA ILE A 111 1.74 -26.51 -2.29
C ILE A 111 2.58 -25.81 -3.37
N ARG A 112 2.17 -25.92 -4.63
CA ARG A 112 2.95 -25.38 -5.77
C ARG A 112 3.10 -23.85 -5.71
N PRO A 113 2.02 -23.06 -5.56
CA PRO A 113 2.12 -21.61 -5.41
C PRO A 113 2.97 -21.18 -4.20
N LEU A 114 2.81 -21.86 -3.06
CA LEU A 114 3.51 -21.53 -1.83
C LEU A 114 5.01 -21.81 -1.93
N GLN A 115 5.41 -22.95 -2.50
CA GLN A 115 6.82 -23.28 -2.73
C GLN A 115 7.51 -22.25 -3.64
N ALA A 116 6.86 -21.89 -4.76
CA ALA A 116 7.40 -20.88 -5.67
C ALA A 116 7.59 -19.52 -5.00
N TYR A 117 6.68 -19.13 -4.11
CA TYR A 117 6.79 -17.89 -3.34
C TYR A 117 7.92 -17.95 -2.31
N LEU A 118 7.99 -19.02 -1.51
CA LEU A 118 9.02 -19.18 -0.47
C LEU A 118 10.44 -19.22 -1.05
N GLU A 119 10.63 -19.89 -2.19
CA GLU A 119 11.92 -19.96 -2.89
C GLU A 119 12.37 -18.58 -3.45
N GLN A 120 11.43 -17.76 -3.92
CA GLN A 120 11.75 -16.44 -4.48
C GLN A 120 12.07 -15.39 -3.41
N HIS A 121 11.48 -15.53 -2.22
CA HIS A 121 11.52 -14.52 -1.17
C HIS A 121 12.39 -14.91 0.04
N ASP A 122 12.94 -16.13 0.10
CA ASP A 122 13.73 -16.65 1.23
C ASP A 122 13.00 -16.47 2.58
N GLU A 123 11.71 -16.80 2.59
CA GLU A 123 10.82 -16.65 3.74
C GLU A 123 10.52 -17.99 4.44
N LEU A 124 10.11 -17.92 5.70
CA LEU A 124 9.71 -19.08 6.50
C LEU A 124 8.19 -19.21 6.55
N LEU A 125 7.68 -20.41 6.32
CA LEU A 125 6.27 -20.74 6.51
C LEU A 125 5.96 -21.02 7.99
N MET A 126 5.05 -20.25 8.58
CA MET A 126 4.50 -20.52 9.91
C MET A 126 3.07 -21.05 9.82
N VAL A 127 2.84 -22.26 10.36
CA VAL A 127 1.52 -22.87 10.44
C VAL A 127 0.99 -22.77 11.87
N SER A 128 -0.21 -22.23 12.04
CA SER A 128 -0.86 -22.07 13.35
C SER A 128 -2.25 -22.71 13.34
N GLY A 129 -2.52 -23.57 14.32
CA GLY A 129 -3.82 -24.22 14.51
C GLY A 129 -4.68 -23.41 15.48
N PHE A 130 -5.99 -23.36 15.22
CA PHE A 130 -6.97 -22.69 16.07
C PHE A 130 -8.08 -23.67 16.48
N THR A 131 -8.66 -23.39 17.64
CA THR A 131 -9.78 -24.11 18.25
C THR A 131 -10.78 -23.08 18.79
N ASP A 132 -11.98 -23.54 19.14
CA ASP A 132 -12.95 -22.69 19.84
C ASP A 132 -12.57 -22.53 21.33
N ASP A 133 -13.35 -21.72 22.03
CA ASP A 133 -13.22 -21.48 23.48
C ASP A 133 -14.01 -22.49 24.32
N LEU A 134 -14.58 -23.53 23.70
CA LEU A 134 -15.37 -24.53 24.40
C LEU A 134 -14.46 -25.56 25.08
N PRO A 135 -14.77 -25.94 26.34
CA PRO A 135 -14.00 -26.95 27.04
C PRO A 135 -14.15 -28.32 26.37
N MET A 136 -13.04 -29.06 26.29
CA MET A 136 -13.03 -30.42 25.76
C MET A 136 -13.87 -31.36 26.63
N HIS A 137 -14.72 -32.17 26.00
CA HIS A 137 -15.57 -33.11 26.71
C HIS A 137 -14.79 -34.34 27.19
N PRO A 138 -15.12 -34.90 28.38
CA PRO A 138 -14.55 -36.16 28.84
C PRO A 138 -14.82 -37.28 27.83
N GLY A 139 -13.76 -37.87 27.27
CA GLY A 139 -13.83 -38.92 26.24
C GLY A 139 -13.24 -38.52 24.89
N ASN A 140 -12.82 -37.26 24.72
CA ASN A 140 -12.09 -36.83 23.53
C ASN A 140 -10.63 -37.34 23.54
N ARG A 141 -10.01 -37.50 22.37
CA ARG A 141 -8.62 -37.97 22.21
C ARG A 141 -7.62 -37.03 22.86
N TYR A 142 -7.92 -35.73 22.87
CA TYR A 142 -7.09 -34.67 23.44
C TYR A 142 -7.69 -34.20 24.77
N GLN A 143 -6.81 -33.94 25.74
CA GLN A 143 -7.20 -33.48 27.08
C GLN A 143 -7.57 -31.98 27.10
N ASP A 144 -7.06 -31.22 26.12
CA ASP A 144 -7.29 -29.78 26.00
C ASP A 144 -7.26 -29.32 24.53
N ASN A 145 -7.66 -28.07 24.32
CA ASN A 145 -7.66 -27.40 23.01
C ASN A 145 -6.25 -27.09 22.50
N TRP A 146 -5.24 -27.09 23.38
CA TRP A 146 -3.84 -26.86 23.03
C TRP A 146 -3.24 -28.05 22.29
N GLY A 147 -3.50 -29.26 22.77
CA GLY A 147 -3.07 -30.48 22.12
C GLY A 147 -3.73 -30.66 20.75
N LEU A 148 -5.03 -30.37 20.65
CA LEU A 148 -5.75 -30.46 19.38
C LEU A 148 -5.23 -29.42 18.37
N SER A 149 -5.06 -28.16 18.76
CA SER A 149 -4.60 -27.11 17.85
C SER A 149 -3.15 -27.35 17.37
N ALA A 150 -2.26 -27.76 18.28
CA ALA A 150 -0.88 -28.11 17.94
C ALA A 150 -0.80 -29.29 16.97
N GLN A 151 -1.62 -30.32 17.21
CA GLN A 151 -1.65 -31.49 16.34
C GLN A 151 -2.21 -31.17 14.96
N ARG A 152 -3.28 -30.35 14.87
CA ARG A 152 -3.79 -29.85 13.58
C ARG A 152 -2.75 -29.08 12.79
N ALA A 153 -2.01 -28.18 13.45
CA ALA A 153 -0.94 -27.42 12.80
C ALA A 153 0.17 -28.35 12.27
N LEU A 154 0.52 -29.38 13.05
CA LEU A 154 1.50 -30.38 12.64
C LEU A 154 1.02 -31.22 11.45
N THR A 155 -0.25 -31.63 11.44
CA THR A 155 -0.85 -32.36 10.31
C THR A 155 -0.78 -31.52 9.03
N VAL A 156 -1.20 -30.24 9.08
CA VAL A 156 -1.10 -29.34 7.92
C VAL A 156 0.35 -29.17 7.47
N THR A 157 1.28 -28.97 8.41
CA THR A 157 2.70 -28.82 8.09
C THR A 157 3.22 -30.04 7.34
N ARG A 158 2.88 -31.25 7.78
CA ARG A 158 3.28 -32.50 7.12
C ARG A 158 2.68 -32.69 5.73
N THR A 159 1.49 -32.14 5.48
CA THR A 159 0.86 -32.19 4.16
C THR A 159 1.49 -31.19 3.19
N LEU A 160 2.02 -30.07 3.69
CA LEU A 160 2.63 -29.02 2.88
C LEU A 160 4.13 -29.25 2.57
N THR A 161 4.80 -30.16 3.30
CA THR A 161 6.20 -30.54 3.11
C THR A 161 6.35 -31.83 2.32
#